data_AF-A0A444R1T4-F1
#
_entry.id   AF-A0A444R1T4-F1
#
_cell.length_a   1.000
_cell.length_b   1.000
_cell.length_c   1.000
_cell.angle_alpha   90.00
_cell.angle_beta   90.00
_cell.angle_gamma   90.00
#
_symmetry.space_group_name_H-M   'P 1'
#
loop_
_entity.id
_entity.type
_entity.pdbx_description
1 polymer ?
#
loop_
_entity_poly.entity_id
_entity_poly.type
_entity_poly.pdbx_seq_one_letter_code
_entity_poly.pdbx_strand_id
1 'polypeptide(L)'
;MFLKTESFEHNGVTVTLSELSALQRIEHLALMKRQAEQAESDSNRKFTVEDAIRTGAFVVAMSLWHNHPQKTKQPSMNEAVKQIEQEVLTTWPTEAISHA
;
A
#
# COMPACT_ATOMS: atom_id res chain seq x y z
N MET A 1 -8.53 -20.52 -3.73
CA MET A 1 -7.09 -20.27 -3.50
C MET A 1 -6.99 -19.13 -2.51
N PHE A 2 -6.32 -19.34 -1.37
CA PHE A 2 -6.15 -18.32 -0.32
C PHE A 2 -4.81 -17.63 -0.51
N LEU A 3 -4.75 -16.32 -0.24
CA LEU A 3 -3.50 -15.57 -0.24
C LEU A 3 -2.68 -16.00 0.98
N LYS A 4 -1.36 -16.08 0.85
CA LYS A 4 -0.50 -16.31 2.01
C LYS A 4 -0.57 -15.09 2.92
N THR A 5 -0.43 -15.33 4.22
CA THR A 5 -0.44 -14.28 5.23
C THR A 5 0.79 -14.41 6.12
N GLU A 6 1.25 -13.28 6.63
CA GLU A 6 2.41 -13.17 7.51
C GLU A 6 2.10 -12.19 8.65
N SER A 7 2.61 -12.47 9.85
CA SER A 7 2.52 -11.56 10.99
C SER A 7 3.67 -10.56 10.94
N PHE A 8 3.33 -9.28 10.83
CA PHE A 8 4.27 -8.17 10.90
C PHE A 8 4.19 -7.53 12.29
N GLU A 9 5.30 -7.57 13.03
CA GLU A 9 5.41 -6.95 14.35
C GLU A 9 6.32 -5.73 14.29
N HIS A 10 5.82 -4.60 14.77
CA HIS A 10 6.60 -3.38 14.90
C HIS A 10 6.22 -2.65 16.19
N ASN A 11 7.22 -2.28 17.00
CA ASN A 11 7.02 -1.64 18.30
C ASN A 11 6.03 -2.38 19.23
N GLY A 12 6.04 -3.71 19.21
CA GLY A 12 5.14 -4.56 20.02
C GLY A 12 3.68 -4.60 19.53
N VAL A 13 3.38 -4.00 18.39
CA VAL A 13 2.08 -4.12 17.70
C VAL A 13 2.23 -5.11 16.55
N THR A 14 1.38 -6.14 16.53
CA THR A 14 1.36 -7.15 15.47
C THR A 14 0.15 -6.97 14.57
N VAL A 15 0.35 -6.98 13.26
CA VAL A 15 -0.71 -7.00 12.24
C VAL A 15 -0.49 -8.15 11.27
N THR A 16 -1.57 -8.62 10.63
CA THR A 16 -1.48 -9.69 9.63
C THR A 16 -1.54 -9.11 8.22
N LEU A 17 -0.43 -9.21 7.51
CA LEU A 17 -0.29 -8.83 6.11
C LEU A 17 -0.62 -10.02 5.21
N SER A 18 -1.31 -9.76 4.10
CA SER A 18 -1.59 -10.75 3.05
C SER A 18 -0.74 -10.48 1.82
N GLU A 19 -0.34 -11.52 1.09
CA GLU A 19 0.21 -11.37 -0.25
C GLU A 19 -0.77 -10.59 -1.15
N LEU A 20 -0.23 -9.81 -2.09
CA LEU A 20 -1.06 -9.15 -3.08
C LEU A 20 -1.66 -10.20 -4.03
N SER A 21 -2.96 -10.12 -4.26
CA SER A 21 -3.64 -10.84 -5.33
C SER A 21 -3.09 -10.46 -6.70
N ALA A 22 -3.35 -11.30 -7.72
CA ALA A 22 -2.94 -11.00 -9.09
C ALA A 22 -3.47 -9.63 -9.57
N LEU A 23 -4.73 -9.29 -9.23
CA LEU A 23 -5.32 -8.00 -9.58
C LEU A 23 -4.61 -6.83 -8.86
N GLN A 24 -4.30 -6.97 -7.57
CA GLN A 24 -3.53 -5.97 -6.83
C GLN A 24 -2.12 -5.77 -7.40
N ARG A 25 -1.46 -6.84 -7.84
CA ARG A 25 -0.15 -6.74 -8.49
C ARG A 25 -0.24 -5.98 -9.81
N ILE A 26 -1.31 -6.18 -10.59
CA ILE A 26 -1.56 -5.43 -11.83
C ILE A 26 -1.78 -3.94 -11.52
N GLU A 27 -2.60 -3.62 -10.52
CA GLU A 27 -2.84 -2.23 -10.09
C GLU A 27 -1.55 -1.56 -9.61
N HIS A 28 -0.72 -2.27 -8.82
CA HIS A 28 0.58 -1.78 -8.38
C HIS A 28 1.51 -1.47 -9.56
N LEU A 29 1.61 -2.38 -10.54
CA LEU A 29 2.40 -2.16 -11.76
C LEU A 29 1.87 -0.97 -12.58
N ALA A 30 0.55 -0.82 -12.66
CA ALA A 30 -0.05 0.33 -13.35
C ALA A 30 0.28 1.65 -12.65
N LEU A 31 0.32 1.67 -11.31
CA LEU A 31 0.73 2.84 -10.53
C LEU A 31 2.21 3.17 -10.76
N MET A 32 3.11 2.17 -10.70
CA MET A 32 4.54 2.37 -10.97
C MET A 32 4.78 2.90 -12.39
N LYS A 33 4.04 2.37 -13.38
CA LYS A 33 4.12 2.84 -14.77
C LYS A 33 3.74 4.32 -14.88
N ARG A 34 2.64 4.75 -14.26
CA ARG A 34 2.21 6.15 -14.25
C ARG A 34 3.23 7.06 -13.56
N GLN A 35 3.84 6.61 -12.47
CA GLN A 35 4.89 7.35 -11.77
C GLN A 35 6.13 7.53 -12.66
N ALA A 36 6.55 6.48 -13.38
CA ALA A 36 7.66 6.56 -14.32
C ALA A 36 7.37 7.51 -15.49
N GLU A 37 6.20 7.40 -16.11
CA GLU A 37 5.76 8.31 -17.18
C GLU A 37 5.72 9.78 -16.70
N GLN A 38 5.25 10.01 -15.47
CA GLN A 38 5.25 11.35 -14.87
C GLN A 38 6.67 11.87 -14.63
N ALA A 39 7.58 11.04 -14.13
CA ALA A 39 8.98 11.42 -13.92
C ALA A 39 9.71 11.70 -15.25
N GLU A 40 9.37 11.01 -16.34
CA GLU A 40 9.90 11.31 -17.68
C GLU A 40 9.36 12.62 -18.25
N SER A 41 8.07 12.91 -18.00
CA SER A 41 7.42 14.15 -18.48
C SER A 41 7.85 15.41 -17.72
N ASP A 42 8.20 15.25 -16.45
CA ASP A 42 8.58 16.33 -15.55
C ASP A 42 10.10 16.23 -15.33
N SER A 43 10.90 16.74 -16.28
CA SER A 43 12.36 16.49 -16.36
C SER A 43 13.16 16.98 -15.14
N ASN A 44 12.50 17.65 -14.19
CA ASN A 44 13.07 18.15 -12.96
C ASN A 44 12.51 17.48 -11.69
N ARG A 45 11.51 16.59 -11.81
CA ARG A 45 10.90 15.88 -10.68
C ARG A 45 11.80 14.75 -10.20
N LYS A 46 12.46 14.97 -9.07
CA LYS A 46 13.22 13.94 -8.37
C LYS A 46 12.26 13.05 -7.59
N PHE A 47 12.44 11.73 -7.69
CA PHE A 47 11.78 10.79 -6.79
C PHE A 47 12.22 11.08 -5.36
N THR A 48 11.25 11.39 -4.49
CA THR A 48 11.52 11.81 -3.12
C THR A 48 11.31 10.67 -2.12
N VAL A 49 11.78 10.86 -0.90
CA VAL A 49 11.48 9.96 0.22
C VAL A 49 9.97 9.90 0.48
N GLU A 50 9.23 11.00 0.24
CA GLU A 50 7.77 11.01 0.36
C GLU A 50 7.11 10.08 -0.68
N ASP A 51 7.58 10.09 -1.93
CA ASP A 51 7.06 9.19 -2.98
C ASP A 51 7.30 7.71 -2.61
N ALA A 52 8.45 7.42 -1.98
CA ALA A 52 8.77 6.08 -1.48
C ALA A 52 7.84 5.65 -0.35
N ILE A 53 7.63 6.51 0.66
CA ILE A 53 6.74 6.24 1.79
C ILE A 53 5.30 6.04 1.31
N ARG A 54 4.82 6.88 0.39
CA ARG A 54 3.47 6.78 -0.17
C ARG A 54 3.29 5.48 -0.95
N THR A 55 4.27 5.09 -1.75
CA THR A 55 4.25 3.81 -2.48
C THR A 55 4.24 2.62 -1.51
N GLY A 56 5.07 2.66 -0.46
CA GLY A 56 5.07 1.63 0.59
C GLY A 56 3.72 1.53 1.30
N ALA A 57 3.16 2.67 1.73
CA ALA A 57 1.86 2.73 2.39
C ALA A 57 0.73 2.16 1.52
N PHE A 58 0.77 2.42 0.21
CA PHE A 58 -0.20 1.85 -0.73
C PHE A 58 -0.10 0.32 -0.81
N VAL A 59 1.11 -0.24 -0.82
CA VAL A 59 1.33 -1.69 -0.82
C VAL A 59 0.84 -2.32 0.48
N VAL A 60 1.18 -1.72 1.62
CA VAL A 60 0.70 -2.16 2.94
C VAL A 60 -0.83 -2.10 3.00
N ALA A 61 -1.44 -1.04 2.48
CA ALA A 61 -2.90 -0.90 2.44
C ALA A 61 -3.59 -1.99 1.61
N MET A 62 -3.04 -2.33 0.45
CA MET A 62 -3.51 -3.46 -0.35
C MET A 62 -3.39 -4.78 0.42
N SER A 63 -2.30 -4.97 1.15
CA SER A 63 -2.08 -6.17 1.96
C SER A 63 -3.10 -6.28 3.11
N LEU A 64 -3.31 -5.19 3.85
CA LEU A 64 -4.24 -5.11 4.99
C LEU A 64 -5.71 -5.24 4.57
N TRP A 65 -6.05 -4.77 3.35
CA TRP A 65 -7.43 -4.76 2.85
C TRP A 65 -8.15 -6.10 3.00
N HIS A 66 -7.45 -7.22 2.85
CA HIS A 66 -8.07 -8.55 2.94
C HIS A 66 -8.73 -8.85 4.28
N ASN A 67 -8.16 -8.29 5.36
CA ASN A 67 -8.60 -8.45 6.74
C ASN A 67 -9.23 -7.17 7.32
N HIS A 68 -9.30 -6.09 6.53
CA HIS A 68 -9.73 -4.78 7.01
C HIS A 68 -11.26 -4.63 7.04
N PRO A 69 -11.85 -3.98 8.07
CA PRO A 69 -13.29 -3.73 8.14
C PRO A 69 -13.86 -2.93 6.97
N GLN A 70 -13.03 -2.16 6.25
CA GLN A 70 -13.50 -1.38 5.10
C GLN A 70 -13.82 -2.23 3.86
N LYS A 71 -13.32 -3.47 3.79
CA LYS A 71 -13.61 -4.40 2.67
C LYS A 71 -15.10 -4.66 2.49
N THR A 72 -15.87 -4.66 3.57
CA THR A 72 -17.33 -4.88 3.55
C THR A 72 -18.13 -3.58 3.53
N LYS A 73 -17.50 -2.43 3.84
CA LYS A 73 -18.16 -1.13 3.95
C LYS A 73 -18.14 -0.33 2.65
N GLN A 74 -17.12 -0.55 1.81
CA GLN A 74 -16.96 0.19 0.57
C GLN A 74 -17.44 -0.60 -0.66
N PRO A 75 -18.00 0.07 -1.66
CA PRO A 75 -18.49 -0.59 -2.88
C PRO A 75 -17.34 -1.01 -3.79
N SER A 76 -16.17 -0.37 -3.68
CA SER A 76 -14.99 -0.69 -4.47
C SER A 76 -13.76 -0.97 -3.61
N MET A 77 -12.93 -1.89 -4.12
CA MET A 77 -11.63 -2.20 -3.53
C MET A 77 -10.71 -0.97 -3.49
N ASN A 78 -10.69 -0.19 -4.57
CA ASN A 78 -9.79 0.96 -4.69
C ASN A 78 -10.13 2.08 -3.70
N GLU A 79 -11.41 2.30 -3.40
CA GLU A 79 -11.81 3.27 -2.36
C GLU A 79 -11.44 2.78 -0.96
N ALA A 80 -11.64 1.49 -0.67
CA ALA A 80 -11.21 0.91 0.60
C ALA A 80 -9.68 1.01 0.76
N VAL A 81 -8.91 0.62 -0.26
CA VAL A 81 -7.44 0.69 -0.22
C VAL A 81 -6.95 2.12 -0.01
N LYS A 82 -7.54 3.13 -0.67
CA LYS A 82 -7.17 4.55 -0.46
C LYS A 82 -7.42 5.03 0.97
N GLN A 83 -8.50 4.57 1.60
CA GLN A 83 -8.78 4.92 2.99
C GLN A 83 -7.80 4.23 3.95
N ILE A 84 -7.48 2.97 3.71
CA ILE A 84 -6.47 2.23 4.49
C ILE A 84 -5.08 2.85 4.28
N GLU A 85 -4.73 3.27 3.06
CA GLU A 85 -3.48 3.98 2.76
C GLU A 85 -3.38 5.26 3.59
N GLN A 86 -4.46 6.05 3.64
CA GLN A 86 -4.50 7.26 4.45
C GLN A 86 -4.37 6.96 5.95
N GLU A 87 -4.98 5.87 6.43
CA GLU A 87 -4.84 5.40 7.80
C GLU A 87 -3.39 5.02 8.09
N VAL A 88 -2.74 4.23 7.21
CA VAL A 88 -1.33 3.85 7.35
C VAL A 88 -0.43 5.09 7.36
N LEU A 89 -0.60 6.02 6.42
CA LEU A 89 0.20 7.26 6.37
C LEU A 89 0.07 8.16 7.59
N THR A 90 -1.04 8.06 8.34
CA THR A 90 -1.30 8.92 9.50
C THR A 90 -1.05 8.23 10.84
N THR A 91 -1.06 6.89 10.88
CA THR A 91 -0.97 6.12 12.11
C THR A 91 0.27 5.26 12.22
N TRP A 92 0.92 4.89 11.10
CA TRP A 92 2.12 4.06 11.11
C TRP A 92 3.39 4.90 11.12
N PRO A 93 4.43 4.48 11.86
CA PRO A 93 5.77 5.02 11.72
C PRO A 93 6.30 4.79 10.30
N THR A 94 7.11 5.73 9.81
CA THR A 94 7.74 5.64 8.48
C THR A 94 8.64 4.41 8.33
N GLU A 95 9.30 4.02 9.41
CA GLU A 95 10.12 2.82 9.50
C GLU A 95 9.27 1.56 9.32
N ALA A 96 8.09 1.51 9.96
CA ALA A 96 7.17 0.39 9.82
C ALA A 96 6.71 0.23 8.36
N ILE A 97 6.40 1.34 7.69
CA ILE A 97 6.00 1.34 6.27
C ILE A 97 7.14 0.87 5.37
N SER A 98 8.38 1.21 5.69
CA SER A 98 9.55 0.77 4.91
C SER A 98 9.96 -0.69 5.15
N HIS A 99 9.60 -1.26 6.31
CA HIS A 99 9.98 -2.61 6.71
C HIS A 99 8.95 -3.68 6.34
N ALA A 100 7.69 -3.29 6.15
CA ALA A 100 6.58 -4.16 5.77
C ALA A 100 6.67 -4.63 4.32
#